data_AF-A0A954V8J1-F1
#
_entry.id   AF-A0A954V8J1-F1
#
_cell.length_a   1.000
_cell.length_b   1.000
_cell.length_c   1.000
_cell.angle_alpha   90.00
_cell.angle_beta   90.00
_cell.angle_gamma   90.00
#
_symmetry.space_group_name_H-M   'P 1'
#
loop_
_entity.id
_entity.type
_entity.pdbx_description
1 polymer ?
#
loop_
_entity_poly.entity_id
_entity_poly.type
_entity_poly.pdbx_seq_one_letter_code
_entity_poly.pdbx_strand_id
1 'polypeptide(L)'
;MILGIQHLQTLIRLLKSYPVVGVLGPRQIGKTTLAFHLAKQIQGDTNHFDLEDPRDLARLSDTAMTLEPLRGLVILDEIQR
;
A
#
# COMPACT_ATOMS: atom_id res chain seq x y z
N MET A 1 0.61 15.68 -10.19
CA MET A 1 0.66 14.23 -9.95
C MET A 1 1.87 13.69 -10.70
N ILE A 2 2.98 13.43 -9.99
CA ILE A 2 4.31 13.19 -10.61
C ILE A 2 4.55 11.68 -10.83
N LEU A 3 3.97 10.84 -9.97
CA LEU A 3 4.04 9.38 -10.12
C LEU A 3 3.08 8.93 -11.24
N GLY A 4 3.65 8.45 -12.35
CA GLY A 4 2.93 7.96 -13.52
C GLY A 4 3.03 6.44 -13.77
N ILE A 5 2.55 5.99 -14.94
CA ILE A 5 2.41 4.58 -15.36
C ILE A 5 3.71 3.75 -15.19
N GLN A 6 4.87 4.35 -15.44
CA GLN A 6 6.16 3.65 -15.30
C GLN A 6 6.44 3.19 -13.87
N HIS A 7 6.03 3.98 -12.86
CA HIS A 7 6.19 3.62 -11.45
C HIS A 7 5.24 2.48 -11.07
N LEU A 8 4.02 2.50 -11.62
CA LEU A 8 3.03 1.45 -11.41
C LEU A 8 3.51 0.10 -11.96
N GLN A 9 4.04 0.09 -13.19
CA GLN A 9 4.62 -1.12 -13.79
C GLN A 9 5.82 -1.63 -12.99
N THR A 10 6.64 -0.71 -12.46
CA THR A 10 7.77 -1.07 -11.60
C THR A 10 7.30 -1.73 -10.30
N LEU A 11 6.27 -1.18 -9.64
CA LEU A 11 5.67 -1.78 -8.44
C LEU A 11 5.13 -3.17 -8.70
N ILE A 12 4.35 -3.36 -9.77
CA ILE A 12 3.80 -4.67 -10.15
C ILE A 12 4.92 -5.68 -10.38
N ARG A 13 5.99 -5.29 -11.07
CA ARG A 13 7.15 -6.16 -11.30
C ARG A 13 7.87 -6.52 -9.99
N LEU A 14 8.07 -5.54 -9.10
CA LEU A 14 8.73 -5.78 -7.82
C LEU A 14 7.89 -6.67 -6.90
N LEU A 15 6.57 -6.46 -6.82
CA LEU A 15 5.67 -7.29 -6.02
C LEU A 15 5.56 -8.75 -6.51
N LYS A 16 5.89 -9.03 -7.77
CA LYS A 16 6.04 -10.41 -8.26
C LYS A 16 7.30 -11.11 -7.73
N SER A 17 8.30 -10.33 -7.31
CA SER A 17 9.61 -10.84 -6.90
C SER A 17 9.82 -10.75 -5.38
N TYR A 18 9.17 -9.79 -4.73
CA TYR A 18 9.32 -9.48 -3.32
C TYR A 18 7.96 -9.40 -2.65
N PRO A 19 7.78 -10.01 -1.46
CA PRO A 19 6.51 -9.99 -0.74
C PRO A 19 6.14 -8.59 -0.24
N VAL A 20 7.13 -7.70 -0.07
CA VAL A 20 6.95 -6.33 0.43
C VAL A 20 7.78 -5.38 -0.43
N VAL A 21 7.19 -4.25 -0.81
CA VAL A 21 7.85 -3.19 -1.58
C VAL A 21 7.56 -1.84 -0.93
N GLY A 22 8.61 -1.11 -0.57
CA GLY A 22 8.51 0.25 -0.06
C GLY A 22 8.48 1.29 -1.18
N VAL A 23 7.56 2.25 -1.10
CA VAL A 23 7.50 3.40 -2.02
C VAL A 23 7.96 4.65 -1.28
N LEU A 24 9.15 5.14 -1.64
CA LEU A 24 9.76 6.32 -1.03
C LEU A 24 9.65 7.54 -1.93
N GLY A 25 9.55 8.71 -1.32
CA GLY A 25 9.60 9.99 -2.02
C GLY A 25 8.97 11.13 -1.22
N PRO A 26 9.14 12.40 -1.66
CA PRO A 26 8.62 13.56 -0.94
C PRO A 26 7.11 13.52 -0.68
N ARG A 27 6.64 14.30 0.30
CA ARG A 27 5.19 14.50 0.51
C ARG A 27 4.56 15.11 -0.75
N GLN A 28 3.29 14.79 -1.00
CA GLN A 28 2.47 15.34 -2.09
C GLN A 28 2.91 15.01 -3.54
N ILE A 29 3.79 14.01 -3.76
CA ILE A 29 4.14 13.56 -5.12
C ILE A 29 3.08 12.62 -5.76
N GLY A 30 2.11 12.17 -4.96
CA GLY A 30 1.03 11.26 -5.38
C GLY A 30 1.23 9.78 -5.02
N LYS A 31 1.88 9.46 -3.89
CA LYS A 31 2.13 8.07 -3.46
C LYS A 31 0.82 7.30 -3.21
N THR A 32 -0.11 7.90 -2.46
CA THR A 32 -1.47 7.38 -2.25
C THR A 32 -2.20 7.15 -3.58
N THR A 33 -2.05 8.08 -4.53
CA THR A 33 -2.63 7.92 -5.88
C THR A 33 -2.04 6.71 -6.61
N LEU A 34 -0.72 6.52 -6.52
CA LEU A 34 -0.05 5.36 -7.10
C LEU A 34 -0.52 4.05 -6.45
N ALA A 35 -0.67 4.01 -5.13
CA ALA A 35 -1.18 2.86 -4.39
C ALA A 35 -2.62 2.52 -4.79
N PHE A 36 -3.48 3.53 -4.96
CA PHE A 36 -4.85 3.34 -5.46
C PHE A 36 -4.89 2.79 -6.89
N HIS A 37 -4.01 3.27 -7.77
CA HIS A 37 -3.90 2.70 -9.12
C HIS A 37 -3.38 1.26 -9.11
N LEU A 38 -2.47 0.92 -8.20
CA LEU A 38 -1.99 -0.45 -8.00
C LEU A 38 -3.11 -1.39 -7.54
N ALA A 39 -3.90 -0.98 -6.55
CA ALA A 39 -5.06 -1.74 -6.08
C ALA A 39 -6.03 -2.11 -7.21
N LYS A 40 -6.23 -1.21 -8.19
CA LYS A 40 -7.09 -1.46 -9.36
C LYS A 40 -6.49 -2.44 -10.38
N GLN A 41 -5.18 -2.66 -10.36
CA GLN A 41 -4.49 -3.52 -11.33
C GLN A 41 -4.22 -4.92 -10.78
N ILE A 42 -4.15 -5.08 -9.46
CA ILE A 42 -3.97 -6.39 -8.83
C ILE A 42 -5.31 -7.11 -8.73
N GLN A 43 -5.30 -8.39 -9.08
CA GLN A 43 -6.45 -9.28 -8.92
C GLN A 43 -6.49 -9.82 -7.49
N GLY A 44 -7.70 -9.93 -6.93
CA GLY A 44 -7.93 -10.43 -5.57
C GLY A 44 -8.16 -9.32 -4.56
N ASP A 45 -8.23 -9.71 -3.29
CA ASP A 45 -8.53 -8.80 -2.21
C ASP A 45 -7.44 -7.74 -2.06
N THR A 46 -7.86 -6.50 -1.83
CA THR A 46 -6.96 -5.40 -1.48
C THR A 46 -7.41 -4.78 -0.18
N ASN A 47 -6.48 -4.66 0.77
CA ASN A 47 -6.69 -4.06 2.06
C ASN A 47 -5.83 -2.80 2.15
N HIS A 48 -6.45 -1.69 2.53
CA HIS A 48 -5.78 -0.41 2.69
C HIS A 48 -5.90 0.04 4.15
N PHE A 49 -4.77 0.42 4.74
CA PHE A 49 -4.69 0.99 6.07
C PHE A 49 -3.95 2.32 5.97
N ASP A 50 -4.61 3.40 6.36
CA ASP A 50 -3.99 4.71 6.52
C ASP A 50 -3.51 4.86 7.96
N LEU A 51 -2.19 4.93 8.16
CA LEU A 51 -1.59 5.00 9.49
C LEU A 51 -1.74 6.38 10.16
N GLU A 52 -2.33 7.36 9.48
CA GLU A 52 -2.78 8.60 10.11
C GLU A 52 -4.23 8.54 10.60
N ASP A 53 -5.06 7.64 10.05
CA ASP A 53 -6.45 7.45 10.49
C ASP A 53 -6.49 6.69 11.82
N PRO A 54 -7.04 7.28 12.89
CA PRO A 54 -7.11 6.63 14.20
C PRO A 54 -7.92 5.32 14.20
N ARG A 55 -8.85 5.15 13.25
CA ARG A 55 -9.65 3.93 13.12
C ARG A 55 -8.84 2.79 12.55
N ASP A 56 -8.03 3.06 11.52
CA ASP A 56 -7.15 2.06 10.93
C ASP A 56 -6.00 1.71 11.88
N LEU A 57 -5.46 2.68 12.60
CA LEU A 57 -4.53 2.43 13.71
C LEU A 57 -5.15 1.55 14.80
N ALA A 58 -6.39 1.82 15.20
CA ALA A 58 -7.08 1.00 16.20
C ALA A 58 -7.27 -0.45 15.70
N ARG A 59 -7.58 -0.63 14.42
CA ARG A 59 -7.65 -1.97 13.81
C ARG A 59 -6.30 -2.68 13.87
N LEU A 60 -5.20 -1.97 13.60
CA LEU A 60 -3.84 -2.51 13.63
C LEU A 60 -3.24 -2.67 15.05
N SER A 61 -4.00 -2.38 16.11
CA SER A 61 -3.56 -2.50 17.50
C SER A 61 -3.06 -3.92 17.84
N ASP A 62 -3.67 -4.95 17.27
CA ASP A 62 -3.10 -6.29 17.15
C ASP A 62 -2.76 -6.56 15.69
N THR A 63 -1.53 -6.23 15.31
CA THR A 63 -1.08 -6.32 13.92
C THR A 63 -1.07 -7.76 13.41
N ALA A 64 -0.72 -8.74 14.26
CA ALA A 64 -0.67 -10.14 13.87
C ALA A 64 -2.09 -10.64 13.55
N MET A 65 -3.03 -10.46 14.48
CA MET A 65 -4.43 -10.86 14.29
C MET A 65 -5.09 -10.16 13.11
N THR A 66 -4.69 -8.92 12.83
CA THR A 66 -5.28 -8.13 11.74
C THR A 66 -4.72 -8.51 10.38
N LEU A 67 -3.42 -8.73 10.26
CA LEU A 67 -2.76 -8.98 8.98
C LEU A 67 -2.68 -10.46 8.60
N GLU A 68 -2.59 -11.37 9.56
CA GLU A 68 -2.49 -12.83 9.31
C GLU A 68 -3.63 -13.42 8.47
N PRO A 69 -4.91 -13.07 8.68
CA PRO A 69 -6.00 -13.60 7.86
C PRO A 69 -6.06 -12.95 6.46
N LEU A 70 -5.40 -11.81 6.25
CA LEU A 70 -5.49 -11.10 4.98
C LEU A 70 -4.78 -11.87 3.87
N ARG A 71 -5.36 -11.76 2.68
CA ARG A 71 -4.83 -12.30 1.43
C ARG A 71 -4.83 -11.19 0.39
N GLY A 72 -4.05 -11.40 -0.67
CA GLY A 72 -3.89 -10.40 -1.72
C GLY A 72 -3.01 -9.22 -1.30
N LEU A 73 -3.33 -8.03 -1.80
CA LEU A 73 -2.51 -6.84 -1.60
C LEU A 73 -2.87 -6.17 -0.27
N VAL A 74 -1.86 -5.86 0.53
CA VAL A 74 -1.99 -4.98 1.71
C VAL A 74 -1.20 -3.71 1.45
N ILE A 75 -1.86 -2.56 1.54
CA ILE A 75 -1.28 -1.23 1.42
C ILE A 75 -1.28 -0.59 2.80
N LEU A 76 -0.09 -0.23 3.28
CA LEU A 76 0.11 0.61 4.46
C LEU A 76 0.54 1.98 3.97
N ASP A 77 -0.31 3.00 4.14
CA ASP A 77 -0.02 4.37 3.72
C ASP A 77 0.35 5.26 4.91
N GLU A 78 1.02 6.37 4.62
CA GLU A 78 1.49 7.36 5.61
C GLU A 78 2.30 6.76 6.79
N ILE A 79 3.14 5.75 6.51
CA ILE A 79 3.93 5.04 7.52
C ILE A 79 4.99 5.91 8.23
N GLN A 80 5.34 7.06 7.65
CA GLN A 80 6.33 8.02 8.17
C GLN A 80 5.85 8.86 9.37
N ARG A 81 4.96 8.33 10.20
CA ARG A 81 4.68 8.94 11.50
C ARG A 81 5.89 8.88 12.43
#